data_AF-X1DNU1-F1
#
_entry.id   AF-X1DNU1-F1
#
_cell.length_a   1.000
_cell.length_b   1.000
_cell.length_c   1.000
_cell.angle_alpha   90.00
_cell.angle_beta   90.00
_cell.angle_gamma   90.00
#
_symmetry.space_group_name_H-M   'P 1'
#
loop_
_entity.id
_entity.type
_entity.pdbx_description
1 polymer ?
#
loop_
_entity_poly.entity_id
_entity_poly.type
_entity_poly.pdbx_seq_one_letter_code
_entity_poly.pdbx_strand_id
1 'polypeptide(L)'
;FICNSLDKVFVPVGDGCIISGVYKGFYDLMKIGAIKKMPKLIATQAKGSNAIYLAMKRGDKIERILPNTIADSISVGRPRNGEMAISHIRASNGWVEVVSDEQILNAMSILAKRTGIFAEPAGATAFAGLLKMSREKRLKPDETVAVLVTGSGLKDIDSALKAVKQPHYIKPDINDVEKNLA
;
A
#
# COMPACT_ATOMS: atom_id res chain seq x y z
N PHE A 1 2.26 21.72 -19.65
CA PHE A 1 2.27 20.38 -19.03
C PHE A 1 1.13 20.28 -18.04
N ILE A 2 -0.07 19.90 -18.50
CA ILE A 2 -1.16 19.55 -17.57
C ILE A 2 -0.90 18.09 -17.22
N CYS A 3 -0.40 17.83 -16.01
CA CYS A 3 -0.35 16.46 -15.50
C CYS A 3 -1.79 15.93 -15.51
N ASN A 4 -2.05 14.79 -16.17
CA ASN A 4 -3.35 14.14 -16.10
C ASN A 4 -3.75 14.02 -14.62
N SER A 5 -4.98 14.41 -14.30
CA SER A 5 -5.42 14.49 -12.91
C SER A 5 -5.55 13.08 -12.33
N LEU A 6 -4.75 12.76 -11.31
CA LEU A 6 -4.93 11.54 -10.53
C LEU A 6 -6.29 11.57 -9.83
N ASP A 7 -7.00 10.45 -9.86
CA ASP A 7 -8.25 10.28 -9.12
C ASP A 7 -8.02 9.75 -7.71
N LYS A 8 -7.04 8.84 -7.56
CA LYS A 8 -6.70 8.22 -6.28
C LYS A 8 -5.20 8.05 -6.14
N VAL A 9 -4.73 8.16 -4.89
CA VAL A 9 -3.37 7.82 -4.51
C VAL A 9 -3.42 6.86 -3.34
N PHE A 10 -2.93 5.65 -3.54
CA PHE A 10 -2.83 4.63 -2.50
C PHE A 10 -1.52 4.77 -1.76
N VAL A 11 -1.58 4.87 -0.43
CA VAL A 11 -0.43 5.11 0.44
C VAL A 11 -0.43 4.08 1.57
N PRO A 12 0.68 3.37 1.83
CA PRO A 12 0.77 2.51 3.02
C PRO A 12 0.95 3.41 4.26
N VAL A 13 0.23 3.12 5.35
CA VAL A 13 0.18 4.03 6.51
C VAL A 13 0.46 3.33 7.84
N GLY A 14 1.59 3.66 8.45
CA GLY A 14 1.89 3.45 9.86
C GLY A 14 1.68 4.75 10.66
N ASP A 15 2.74 5.52 10.84
CA ASP A 15 2.76 6.75 11.66
C ASP A 15 1.92 7.92 11.11
N GLY A 16 1.55 7.90 9.82
CA GLY A 16 0.80 8.99 9.18
C GLY A 16 1.65 10.08 8.52
N CYS A 17 2.99 9.97 8.55
CA CYS A 17 3.87 10.99 7.97
C CYS A 17 3.80 11.06 6.44
N ILE A 18 3.92 9.92 5.75
CA ILE A 18 3.96 9.87 4.27
C ILE A 18 2.65 10.40 3.68
N ILE A 19 1.50 9.93 4.15
CA ILE A 19 0.22 10.36 3.61
C ILE A 19 -0.05 11.86 3.83
N SER A 20 0.40 12.41 4.96
CA SER A 20 0.33 13.85 5.22
C SER A 20 1.26 14.64 4.30
N GLY A 21 2.47 14.14 4.02
CA GLY A 21 3.38 14.74 3.05
C GLY A 21 2.81 14.71 1.62
N VAL A 22 2.20 13.59 1.23
CA VAL A 22 1.49 13.44 -0.05
C VAL A 22 0.36 14.45 -0.18
N TYR A 23 -0.49 14.58 0.85
CA TYR A 23 -1.54 15.60 0.88
C TYR A 23 -0.98 17.01 0.69
N LYS A 24 0.06 17.36 1.47
CA LYS A 24 0.69 18.68 1.39
C LYS A 24 1.21 18.99 -0.01
N GLY A 25 1.87 18.02 -0.65
CA GLY A 25 2.35 18.16 -2.02
C GLY A 25 1.21 18.46 -3.01
N PHE A 26 0.11 17.69 -2.98
CA PHE A 26 -1.05 17.97 -3.82
C PHE A 26 -1.75 19.29 -3.47
N TYR A 27 -1.78 19.66 -2.19
CA TYR A 27 -2.33 20.94 -1.73
C TYR A 27 -1.54 22.11 -2.32
N ASP A 28 -0.22 22.05 -2.32
CA ASP A 28 0.63 23.08 -2.91
C ASP A 28 0.44 23.17 -4.42
N LEU A 29 0.37 22.02 -5.10
CA LEU A 29 0.08 21.95 -6.53
C LEU A 29 -1.30 22.56 -6.88
N MET A 30 -2.30 22.35 -6.03
CA MET A 30 -3.61 23.01 -6.14
C MET A 30 -3.49 24.53 -5.96
N LYS A 31 -2.73 24.98 -4.95
CA LYS A 31 -2.60 26.41 -4.62
C LYS A 31 -1.91 27.22 -5.72
N ILE A 32 -0.96 26.62 -6.44
CA ILE A 32 -0.29 27.27 -7.58
C ILE A 32 -1.02 27.04 -8.91
N GLY A 33 -2.17 26.36 -8.92
CA GLY A 33 -2.96 26.09 -10.13
C GLY A 33 -2.36 25.04 -11.07
N ALA A 34 -1.36 24.26 -10.62
CA ALA A 34 -0.74 23.20 -11.42
C ALA A 34 -1.66 21.98 -11.62
N ILE A 35 -2.58 21.75 -10.68
CA ILE A 35 -3.66 20.77 -10.80
C ILE A 35 -5.00 21.42 -10.45
N LYS A 36 -6.08 20.88 -11.03
CA LYS A 36 -7.44 21.40 -10.83
C LYS A 36 -8.23 20.63 -9.76
N LYS A 37 -7.76 19.46 -9.37
CA LYS A 37 -8.47 18.51 -8.49
C LYS A 37 -7.49 17.83 -7.54
N MET A 38 -7.88 17.75 -6.27
CA MET A 38 -7.21 16.94 -5.25
C MET A 38 -7.54 15.45 -5.49
N PRO A 39 -6.56 14.56 -5.66
CA PRO A 39 -6.82 13.13 -5.69
C PRO A 39 -7.29 12.65 -4.33
N LYS A 40 -8.14 11.61 -4.31
CA LYS A 40 -8.55 10.97 -3.06
C LYS A 40 -7.39 10.16 -2.50
N LEU A 41 -6.98 10.43 -1.25
CA LEU A 41 -5.91 9.68 -0.62
C LEU A 41 -6.47 8.42 0.04
N ILE A 42 -6.04 7.27 -0.45
CA ILE A 42 -6.45 5.96 0.06
C ILE A 42 -5.33 5.47 0.99
N ALA A 43 -5.49 5.71 2.28
CA ALA A 43 -4.62 5.11 3.28
C ALA A 43 -4.83 3.60 3.29
N THR A 44 -3.77 2.80 3.33
CA THR A 44 -3.89 1.35 3.48
C THR A 44 -3.12 0.89 4.71
N GLN A 45 -3.81 0.20 5.62
CA GLN A 45 -3.24 -0.32 6.86
C GLN A 45 -3.36 -1.85 6.92
N ALA A 46 -2.39 -2.50 7.56
CA ALA A 46 -2.48 -3.92 7.86
C ALA A 46 -3.58 -4.17 8.92
N LYS A 47 -4.30 -5.28 8.83
CA LYS A 47 -5.42 -5.62 9.73
C LYS A 47 -5.03 -5.60 11.21
N GLY A 48 -3.84 -6.06 11.54
CA GLY A 48 -3.34 -6.04 12.92
C GLY A 48 -2.59 -4.75 13.30
N SER A 49 -2.48 -3.75 12.42
CA SER A 49 -1.86 -2.44 12.68
C SER A 49 -2.67 -1.32 12.00
N ASN A 50 -3.88 -1.07 12.51
CA ASN A 50 -4.91 -0.25 11.87
C ASN A 50 -5.47 0.88 12.75
N ALA A 51 -4.63 1.50 13.58
CA ALA A 51 -5.07 2.51 14.55
C ALA A 51 -5.78 3.73 13.91
N ILE A 52 -5.34 4.18 12.72
CA ILE A 52 -5.97 5.30 12.00
C ILE A 52 -7.36 4.91 11.47
N TYR A 53 -7.50 3.69 10.92
CA TYR A 53 -8.81 3.16 10.53
C TYR A 53 -9.79 3.15 11.70
N LEU A 54 -9.37 2.65 12.86
CA LEU A 54 -10.20 2.60 14.06
C LEU A 54 -10.59 4.00 14.55
N ALA A 55 -9.64 4.93 14.60
CA ALA A 55 -9.91 6.31 14.95
C ALA A 55 -10.93 6.95 14.02
N MET A 56 -10.75 6.84 12.69
CA MET A 56 -11.70 7.40 11.71
C MET A 56 -13.12 6.82 11.81
N LYS A 57 -13.27 5.61 12.35
CA LYS A 57 -14.57 4.98 12.63
C LYS A 57 -15.18 5.40 13.96
N ARG A 58 -14.37 5.87 14.92
CA ARG A 58 -14.75 6.13 16.32
C ARG A 58 -14.70 7.61 16.73
N GLY A 59 -14.73 8.53 15.76
CA GLY A 59 -14.73 9.97 16.03
C GLY A 59 -13.33 10.59 16.12
N ASP A 60 -12.38 10.09 15.34
CA ASP A 60 -11.06 10.66 15.06
C ASP A 60 -10.06 10.71 16.25
N LYS A 61 -10.43 10.16 17.41
CA LYS A 61 -9.52 9.98 18.53
C LYS A 61 -8.61 8.76 18.32
N ILE A 62 -7.31 8.97 18.29
CA ILE A 62 -6.32 7.88 18.20
C ILE A 62 -6.20 7.18 19.56
N GLU A 63 -6.59 5.90 19.58
CA GLU A 63 -6.36 4.98 20.69
C GLU A 63 -5.15 4.11 20.39
N ARG A 64 -4.38 3.78 21.44
CA ARG A 64 -3.26 2.85 21.30
C ARG A 64 -3.79 1.42 21.08
N ILE A 65 -3.24 0.74 20.10
CA ILE A 65 -3.42 -0.70 19.88
C ILE A 65 -2.10 -1.44 20.09
N LEU A 66 -2.17 -2.76 20.27
CA LEU A 66 -1.00 -3.63 20.15
C LEU A 66 -0.87 -4.05 18.68
N PRO A 67 0.10 -3.51 17.92
CA PRO A 67 0.22 -3.81 16.51
C PRO A 67 0.79 -5.23 16.31
N ASN A 68 0.28 -5.95 15.33
CA ASN A 68 0.79 -7.25 14.92
C ASN A 68 0.62 -7.44 13.41
N THR A 69 1.71 -7.40 12.66
CA THR A 69 1.73 -7.59 11.21
C THR A 69 3.13 -7.93 10.73
N ILE A 70 3.25 -8.66 9.63
CA ILE A 70 4.52 -8.84 8.90
C ILE A 70 5.06 -7.53 8.30
N ALA A 71 4.22 -6.50 8.16
CA ALA A 71 4.60 -5.22 7.58
C ALA A 71 5.22 -4.29 8.63
N ASP A 72 6.43 -4.64 9.07
CA ASP A 72 7.12 -4.01 10.21
C ASP A 72 7.17 -2.47 10.12
N SER A 73 7.51 -1.91 8.96
CA SER A 73 7.62 -0.44 8.80
C SER A 73 6.30 0.32 8.95
N ILE A 74 5.15 -0.36 8.98
CA ILE A 74 3.84 0.22 9.28
C ILE A 74 3.18 -0.42 10.53
N SER A 75 3.95 -1.20 11.30
CA SER A 75 3.53 -1.82 12.56
C SER A 75 3.57 -0.80 13.70
N VAL A 76 2.53 0.04 13.79
CA VAL A 76 2.48 1.21 14.66
C VAL A 76 1.23 1.17 15.54
N GLY A 77 1.44 1.00 16.84
CA GLY A 77 0.36 0.92 17.83
C GLY A 77 -0.27 2.28 18.16
N ARG A 78 0.50 3.36 18.12
CA ARG A 78 0.01 4.73 18.33
C ARG A 78 0.69 5.68 17.32
N PRO A 79 0.04 5.96 16.18
CA PRO A 79 0.60 6.79 15.12
C PRO A 79 0.91 8.20 15.61
N ARG A 80 2.18 8.60 15.50
CA ARG A 80 2.66 9.91 15.98
C ARG A 80 2.04 11.07 15.21
N ASN A 81 1.79 10.90 13.91
CA ASN A 81 1.16 11.89 13.05
C ASN A 81 -0.29 11.53 12.69
N GLY A 82 -0.95 10.73 13.54
CA GLY A 82 -2.27 10.16 13.28
C GLY A 82 -3.36 11.21 13.07
N GLU A 83 -3.46 12.22 13.94
CA GLU A 83 -4.49 13.27 13.83
C GLU A 83 -4.36 14.06 12.52
N MET A 84 -3.13 14.44 12.16
CA MET A 84 -2.85 15.11 10.90
C MET A 84 -3.20 14.23 9.70
N ALA A 85 -2.84 12.94 9.75
CA ALA A 85 -3.19 11.99 8.70
C ALA A 85 -4.71 11.87 8.52
N ILE A 86 -5.47 11.75 9.62
CA ILE A 86 -6.95 11.72 9.56
C ILE A 86 -7.50 12.98 8.90
N SER A 87 -7.04 14.16 9.34
CA SER A 87 -7.47 15.45 8.78
C SER A 87 -7.22 15.52 7.27
N HIS A 88 -6.02 15.13 6.83
CA HIS A 88 -5.64 15.13 5.42
C HIS A 88 -6.38 14.08 4.58
N ILE A 89 -6.62 12.88 5.12
CA ILE A 89 -7.44 11.86 4.46
C ILE A 89 -8.85 12.42 4.22
N ARG A 90 -9.49 12.99 5.26
CA ARG A 90 -10.82 13.61 5.13
C ARG A 90 -10.83 14.77 4.15
N ALA A 91 -9.84 15.68 4.24
CA ALA A 91 -9.75 16.85 3.36
C ALA A 91 -9.55 16.47 1.88
N SER A 92 -9.00 15.29 1.59
CA SER A 92 -8.90 14.74 0.23
C SER A 92 -10.17 14.01 -0.24
N ASN A 93 -11.21 13.90 0.59
CA ASN A 93 -12.35 12.98 0.42
C ASN A 93 -11.90 11.52 0.25
N GLY A 94 -10.78 11.18 0.90
CA GLY A 94 -10.19 9.84 0.94
C GLY A 94 -10.75 9.01 2.09
N TRP A 95 -10.18 7.81 2.25
CA TRP A 95 -10.55 6.88 3.32
C TRP A 95 -9.41 5.89 3.60
N VAL A 96 -9.65 4.99 4.56
CA VAL A 96 -8.69 3.95 4.94
C VAL A 96 -9.18 2.59 4.49
N GLU A 97 -8.36 1.88 3.74
CA GLU A 97 -8.48 0.46 3.46
C GLU A 97 -7.69 -0.35 4.48
N VAL A 98 -8.26 -1.48 4.90
CA VAL A 98 -7.61 -2.46 5.76
C VAL A 98 -7.42 -3.76 4.99
N VAL A 99 -6.20 -4.29 5.01
CA VAL A 99 -5.80 -5.52 4.31
C VAL A 99 -5.13 -6.51 5.26
N SER A 100 -5.29 -7.81 5.04
CA SER A 100 -4.60 -8.84 5.84
C SER A 100 -3.14 -9.02 5.40
N ASP A 101 -2.32 -9.61 6.27
CA ASP A 101 -0.94 -9.99 5.94
C ASP A 101 -0.87 -10.95 4.74
N GLU A 102 -1.83 -11.86 4.62
CA GLU A 102 -1.97 -12.74 3.44
C GLU A 102 -2.19 -11.92 2.16
N GLN A 103 -3.04 -10.89 2.21
CA GLN A 103 -3.25 -9.99 1.07
C GLN A 103 -2.00 -9.19 0.75
N ILE A 104 -1.21 -8.79 1.76
CA ILE A 104 0.07 -8.10 1.59
C ILE A 104 1.09 -9.03 0.89
N LEU A 105 1.27 -10.27 1.37
CA LEU A 105 2.16 -11.26 0.74
C LEU A 105 1.77 -11.56 -0.71
N ASN A 106 0.47 -11.75 -0.95
CA ASN A 106 -0.02 -11.97 -2.31
C ASN A 106 0.22 -10.73 -3.20
N ALA A 107 0.05 -9.52 -2.66
CA ALA A 107 0.34 -8.28 -3.38
C ALA A 107 1.82 -8.16 -3.74
N MET A 108 2.74 -8.51 -2.83
CA MET A 108 4.18 -8.57 -3.13
C MET A 108 4.47 -9.49 -4.32
N SER A 109 3.90 -10.70 -4.29
CA SER A 109 4.08 -11.70 -5.35
C SER A 109 3.56 -11.21 -6.70
N ILE A 110 2.34 -10.65 -6.73
CA ILE A 110 1.73 -10.13 -7.96
C ILE A 110 2.52 -8.95 -8.49
N LEU A 111 2.91 -8.00 -7.63
CA LEU A 111 3.65 -6.81 -8.03
C LEU A 111 4.98 -7.19 -8.68
N ALA A 112 5.77 -8.05 -8.03
CA ALA A 112 7.03 -8.53 -8.58
C ALA A 112 6.84 -9.27 -9.93
N LYS A 113 5.89 -10.21 -10.00
CA LYS A 113 5.67 -11.04 -11.21
C LYS A 113 5.08 -10.28 -12.39
N ARG A 114 4.29 -9.23 -12.15
CA ARG A 114 3.55 -8.53 -13.20
C ARG A 114 4.20 -7.22 -13.63
N THR A 115 5.01 -6.60 -12.78
CA THR A 115 5.62 -5.30 -13.07
C THR A 115 7.12 -5.25 -12.90
N GLY A 116 7.74 -6.30 -12.35
CA GLY A 116 9.17 -6.31 -12.01
C GLY A 116 9.52 -5.48 -10.76
N ILE A 117 8.53 -4.91 -10.07
CA ILE A 117 8.77 -4.11 -8.85
C ILE A 117 8.81 -5.05 -7.64
N PHE A 118 10.00 -5.21 -7.08
CA PHE A 118 10.20 -6.01 -5.87
C PHE A 118 10.11 -5.16 -4.61
N ALA A 119 8.98 -5.27 -3.90
CA ALA A 119 8.66 -4.49 -2.70
C ALA A 119 8.75 -5.32 -1.41
N GLU A 120 9.09 -4.68 -0.29
CA GLU A 120 8.92 -5.25 1.05
C GLU A 120 7.43 -5.28 1.45
N PRO A 121 7.02 -5.97 2.54
CA PRO A 121 5.61 -6.05 2.93
C PRO A 121 4.93 -4.69 3.13
N ALA A 122 5.58 -3.74 3.81
CA ALA A 122 5.06 -2.38 3.96
C ALA A 122 4.91 -1.66 2.61
N GLY A 123 5.90 -1.79 1.72
CA GLY A 123 5.88 -1.21 0.38
C GLY A 123 4.79 -1.79 -0.53
N ALA A 124 4.39 -3.04 -0.33
CA ALA A 124 3.32 -3.69 -1.08
C ALA A 124 1.92 -3.41 -0.52
N THR A 125 1.81 -2.84 0.68
CA THR A 125 0.52 -2.70 1.38
C THR A 125 -0.47 -1.81 0.61
N ALA A 126 -0.03 -0.69 0.03
CA ALA A 126 -0.88 0.15 -0.80
C ALA A 126 -1.40 -0.58 -2.06
N PHE A 127 -0.57 -1.42 -2.67
CA PHE A 127 -0.97 -2.25 -3.81
C PHE A 127 -1.99 -3.32 -3.40
N ALA A 128 -1.85 -3.90 -2.20
CA ALA A 128 -2.87 -4.80 -1.64
C ALA A 128 -4.23 -4.10 -1.50
N GLY A 129 -4.23 -2.82 -1.08
CA GLY A 129 -5.42 -1.98 -1.02
C GLY A 129 -6.08 -1.79 -2.38
N LEU A 130 -5.27 -1.51 -3.42
CA LEU A 130 -5.76 -1.42 -4.80
C LEU A 130 -6.39 -2.74 -5.27
N LEU A 131 -5.71 -3.88 -5.08
CA LEU A 131 -6.22 -5.20 -5.47
C LEU A 131 -7.52 -5.54 -4.76
N LYS A 132 -7.64 -5.21 -3.47
CA LYS A 132 -8.89 -5.37 -2.71
C LYS A 132 -10.02 -4.54 -3.33
N MET A 133 -9.81 -3.24 -3.55
CA MET A 133 -10.83 -2.39 -4.16
C MET A 133 -11.22 -2.83 -5.57
N SER A 134 -10.27 -3.33 -6.36
CA SER A 134 -10.54 -3.90 -7.68
C SER A 134 -11.48 -5.11 -7.59
N ARG A 135 -11.23 -6.03 -6.66
CA ARG A 135 -12.10 -7.21 -6.43
C ARG A 135 -13.49 -6.82 -5.94
N GLU A 136 -13.57 -5.78 -5.12
CA GLU A 136 -14.83 -5.23 -4.61
C GLU A 136 -15.57 -4.35 -5.62
N LYS A 137 -15.06 -4.20 -6.85
CA LYS A 137 -15.63 -3.32 -7.90
C LYS A 137 -15.79 -1.86 -7.46
N ARG A 138 -14.84 -1.36 -6.65
CA ARG A 138 -14.80 0.01 -6.11
C ARG A 138 -13.87 0.94 -6.90
N LEU A 139 -13.46 0.52 -8.09
CA LEU A 139 -12.68 1.29 -9.07
C LEU A 139 -13.49 1.43 -10.35
N LYS A 140 -13.45 2.61 -10.96
CA LYS A 140 -14.04 2.81 -12.30
C LYS A 140 -13.00 2.52 -13.38
N PRO A 141 -13.40 2.07 -14.57
CA PRO A 141 -12.48 1.72 -15.65
C PRO A 141 -11.61 2.88 -16.14
N ASP A 142 -12.07 4.12 -15.99
CA ASP A 142 -11.44 5.35 -16.49
C ASP A 142 -10.62 6.10 -15.41
N GLU A 143 -10.55 5.57 -14.18
CA GLU A 143 -9.82 6.22 -13.10
C GLU A 143 -8.31 6.08 -13.25
N THR A 144 -7.59 7.21 -13.12
CA THR A 144 -6.13 7.20 -13.05
C THR A 144 -5.69 7.11 -11.59
N VAL A 145 -4.93 6.07 -11.25
CA VAL A 145 -4.49 5.81 -9.88
C VAL A 145 -2.96 5.79 -9.76
N ALA A 146 -2.44 6.29 -8.65
CA ALA A 146 -1.05 6.10 -8.25
C ALA A 146 -0.97 5.20 -7.01
N VAL A 147 0.03 4.34 -6.96
CA VAL A 147 0.30 3.46 -5.80
C VAL A 147 1.72 3.72 -5.34
N LEU A 148 1.88 4.11 -4.07
CA LEU A 148 3.20 4.34 -3.49
C LEU A 148 3.80 3.03 -3.01
N VAL A 149 4.90 2.63 -3.65
CA VAL A 149 5.77 1.53 -3.20
C VAL A 149 6.92 2.14 -2.41
N THR A 150 6.81 2.12 -1.09
CA THR A 150 7.69 2.91 -0.19
C THR A 150 9.01 2.25 0.16
N GLY A 151 9.17 0.95 -0.12
CA GLY A 151 10.36 0.18 0.27
C GLY A 151 10.64 -0.99 -0.67
N SER A 152 11.93 -1.23 -0.89
CA SER A 152 12.43 -2.33 -1.72
C SER A 152 12.42 -3.64 -0.95
N GLY A 153 12.07 -4.74 -1.64
CA GLY A 153 12.12 -6.09 -1.07
C GLY A 153 13.52 -6.54 -0.66
N LEU A 154 14.58 -5.85 -1.09
CA LEU A 154 15.95 -6.11 -0.64
C LEU A 154 16.19 -5.77 0.84
N LYS A 155 15.28 -5.01 1.48
CA LYS A 155 15.35 -4.70 2.91
C LYS A 155 14.88 -5.85 3.81
N ASP A 156 14.00 -6.71 3.30
CA ASP A 156 13.37 -7.80 4.04
C ASP A 156 13.23 -9.03 3.15
N ILE A 157 14.36 -9.71 2.97
CA ILE A 157 14.46 -10.91 2.13
C ILE A 157 13.67 -12.07 2.76
N ASP A 158 13.63 -12.18 4.09
CA ASP A 158 12.93 -13.26 4.78
C ASP A 158 11.43 -13.23 4.54
N SER A 159 10.81 -12.04 4.58
CA SER A 159 9.40 -11.90 4.21
C SER A 159 9.17 -12.14 2.72
N ALA A 160 10.10 -11.75 1.86
CA ALA A 160 10.01 -12.04 0.43
C ALA A 160 10.05 -13.55 0.13
N LEU A 161 10.89 -14.31 0.83
CA LEU A 161 10.94 -15.77 0.70
C LEU A 161 9.61 -16.44 1.07
N LYS A 162 8.86 -15.88 2.03
CA LYS A 162 7.51 -16.36 2.39
C LYS A 162 6.47 -16.08 1.30
N ALA A 163 6.71 -15.13 0.41
CA ALA A 163 5.79 -14.76 -0.68
C ALA A 163 5.97 -15.60 -1.96
N VAL A 164 6.96 -16.50 -1.99
CA VAL A 164 7.29 -17.34 -3.15
C VAL A 164 7.36 -18.82 -2.76
N LYS A 165 7.12 -19.69 -3.74
CA LYS A 165 7.31 -21.13 -3.57
C LYS A 165 8.79 -21.46 -3.75
N GLN A 166 9.30 -22.38 -2.95
CA GLN A 166 10.64 -22.92 -3.15
C GLN A 166 10.73 -23.62 -4.52
N PRO A 167 11.87 -23.50 -5.21
CA PRO A 167 12.05 -24.14 -6.51
C PRO A 167 11.99 -25.66 -6.37
N HIS A 168 11.51 -26.33 -7.43
CA HIS A 168 11.60 -27.77 -7.53
C HIS A 168 13.05 -28.16 -7.87
N TYR A 169 13.62 -29.07 -7.09
CA TYR A 169 14.96 -29.58 -7.34
C TYR A 169 14.91 -30.65 -8.43
N ILE A 170 15.74 -30.49 -9.46
CA ILE A 170 15.89 -31.41 -10.58
C ILE A 170 17.33 -31.92 -10.65
N LYS A 171 17.58 -32.97 -11.44
CA LYS A 171 18.93 -33.46 -11.69
C LYS A 171 19.74 -32.46 -12.52
N PRO A 172 21.08 -32.44 -12.40
CA PRO A 172 21.94 -31.62 -13.25
C PRO A 172 22.06 -32.23 -14.67
N ASP A 173 20.93 -32.36 -15.37
CA ASP A 173 20.78 -32.96 -16.69
C ASP A 173 19.86 -32.11 -17.56
N ILE A 174 20.24 -31.91 -18.83
CA ILE A 174 19.50 -31.03 -19.75
C ILE A 174 18.08 -31.55 -20.06
N ASN A 175 17.88 -32.87 -20.12
CA ASN A 175 16.56 -33.43 -20.39
C ASN A 175 15.63 -33.25 -19.18
N ASP A 176 16.17 -33.33 -17.96
CA ASP A 176 15.40 -33.07 -16.74
C ASP A 176 15.04 -31.58 -16.62
N VAL A 177 15.89 -30.67 -17.09
CA VAL A 177 15.55 -29.24 -17.24
C VAL A 177 14.38 -29.05 -18.22
N GLU A 178 14.50 -29.58 -19.44
CA GLU A 178 13.48 -29.43 -20.48
C GLU A 178 12.11 -29.97 -20.06
N LYS A 179 12.09 -31.12 -19.37
CA LYS A 179 10.87 -31.73 -18.86
C LYS A 179 10.13 -30.87 -17.82
N ASN A 180 10.87 -30.09 -17.02
CA ASN A 180 10.32 -29.32 -15.90
C ASN A 180 10.12 -27.82 -16.21
N LEU A 181 10.49 -27.35 -17.41
CA LEU A 181 10.28 -25.98 -17.86
C LEU A 181 8.89 -25.74 -18.50
N ALA A 182 8.13 -26.80 -18.79
CA ALA A 182 6.83 -26.75 -19.47
C ALA A 182 5.67 -26.34 -18.55
#